data_AF-A0A2J7QZJ3-F1
#
_entry.id   AF-A0A2J7QZJ3-F1
#
_cell.length_a   1.000
_cell.length_b   1.000
_cell.length_c   1.000
_cell.angle_alpha   90.00
_cell.angle_beta   90.00
_cell.angle_gamma   90.00
#
_symmetry.space_group_name_H-M   'P 1'
#
loop_
_entity.id
_entity.type
_entity.pdbx_description
1 polymer ?
#
loop_
_entity_poly.entity_id
_entity_poly.type
_entity_poly.pdbx_seq_one_letter_code
_entity_poly.pdbx_strand_id
1 'polypeptide(L)'
;MEDRRLVIREVADEVGISRSSTNTILTEDLGMQRVATKFVPKLLSPEQQQLRLEVAQDMLECANRDPEFLKTVITGDESWVYRYDLKTKVQASQWKHPTSPRPKRAREIQSNVKVILTVFFDYRGGVHHEYTPLGQTVNKEYHQEVLHHLYDAVRRKRPELWDARNWQLHHDNAPAHSSHLIQGFLAKHGILQVRQAPSSPDMACDFWLFPRLKTPLKGCRFDSREDIIQNVTEQLHAIPKEAFQNCFQ
;
A
#
# COMPACT_ATOMS: atom_id res chain seq x y z
N MET A 1 3.01 -13.89 32.74
CA MET A 1 3.01 -12.42 32.70
C MET A 1 2.01 -11.99 31.63
N GLU A 2 0.86 -11.46 32.04
CA GLU A 2 -0.24 -11.10 31.13
C GLU A 2 0.06 -9.82 30.34
N ASP A 3 0.77 -8.86 30.96
CA ASP A 3 1.27 -7.67 30.27
C ASP A 3 2.71 -7.86 29.77
N ARG A 4 2.88 -7.93 28.45
CA ARG A 4 4.19 -8.07 27.78
C ARG A 4 4.94 -6.75 27.61
N ARG A 5 4.41 -5.63 28.12
CA ARG A 5 4.99 -4.29 27.97
C ARG A 5 5.76 -3.81 29.20
N LEU A 6 5.69 -4.56 30.30
CA LEU A 6 6.37 -4.22 31.55
C LEU A 6 7.86 -3.96 31.32
N VAL A 7 8.37 -2.90 31.93
CA VAL A 7 9.82 -2.64 31.94
C VAL A 7 10.49 -3.51 33.00
N ILE A 8 11.78 -3.82 32.80
CA ILE A 8 12.58 -4.66 33.72
C ILE A 8 12.43 -4.20 35.19
N ARG A 9 12.30 -2.89 35.43
CA ARG A 9 12.06 -2.34 36.77
C ARG A 9 10.73 -2.81 37.36
N GLU A 10 9.64 -2.74 36.61
CA GLU A 10 8.30 -3.12 37.10
C GLU A 10 8.27 -4.61 37.43
N VAL A 11 8.87 -5.44 36.57
CA VAL A 11 9.02 -6.87 36.82
C VAL A 11 9.86 -7.15 38.07
N ALA A 12 10.98 -6.43 38.24
CA ALA A 12 11.86 -6.56 39.39
C ALA A 12 11.15 -6.20 40.71
N ASP A 13 10.38 -5.10 40.69
CA ASP A 13 9.62 -4.62 41.83
C ASP A 13 8.46 -5.59 42.18
N GLU A 14 7.80 -6.18 41.18
CA GLU A 14 6.71 -7.17 41.36
C GLU A 14 7.20 -8.49 41.97
N VAL A 15 8.36 -9.00 41.53
CA VAL A 15 8.91 -10.27 42.02
C VAL A 15 9.88 -10.11 43.20
N GLY A 16 10.16 -8.87 43.62
CA GLY A 16 11.01 -8.57 44.77
C GLY A 16 12.49 -8.91 44.58
N ILE A 17 13.01 -8.84 43.35
CA ILE A 17 14.44 -9.10 43.06
C ILE A 17 15.13 -7.88 42.43
N SER A 18 16.46 -7.94 42.31
CA SER A 18 17.21 -6.86 41.67
C SER A 18 16.96 -6.78 40.16
N ARG A 19 17.01 -5.57 39.57
CA ARG A 19 16.87 -5.38 38.12
C ARG A 19 17.87 -6.20 37.29
N SER A 20 19.09 -6.37 37.79
CA SER A 20 20.11 -7.20 37.13
C SER A 20 19.72 -8.67 37.13
N SER A 21 19.22 -9.18 38.26
CA SER A 21 18.69 -10.55 38.35
C SER A 21 17.51 -10.74 37.41
N THR A 22 16.56 -9.80 37.39
CA THR A 22 15.42 -9.83 36.46
C THR A 22 15.87 -9.82 35.00
N ASN A 23 16.86 -8.99 34.63
CA ASN A 23 17.37 -8.95 33.27
C ASN A 23 18.03 -10.28 32.88
N THR A 24 18.89 -10.85 33.75
CA THR A 24 19.56 -12.13 33.52
C THR A 24 18.55 -13.26 33.33
N ILE A 25 17.56 -13.35 34.22
CA ILE A 25 16.50 -14.35 34.12
C ILE A 25 15.71 -14.19 32.81
N LEU A 26 15.31 -12.96 32.46
CA LEU A 26 14.57 -12.73 31.23
C LEU A 26 15.38 -13.08 29.98
N THR A 27 16.66 -12.70 29.89
CA THR A 27 17.45 -12.87 28.66
C THR A 27 18.18 -14.21 28.56
N GLU A 28 18.72 -14.72 29.66
CA GLU A 28 19.58 -15.92 29.69
C GLU A 28 18.77 -17.18 30.06
N ASP A 29 18.00 -17.13 31.14
CA ASP A 29 17.26 -18.31 31.62
C ASP A 29 15.97 -18.57 30.82
N LEU A 30 15.24 -17.50 30.50
CA LEU A 30 13.96 -17.56 29.75
C LEU A 30 14.13 -17.29 28.25
N GLY A 31 15.32 -16.88 27.81
CA GLY A 31 15.61 -16.62 26.39
C GLY A 31 14.75 -15.52 25.75
N MET A 32 14.19 -14.61 26.53
CA MET A 32 13.32 -13.55 26.03
C MET A 32 14.11 -12.41 25.42
N GLN A 33 13.55 -11.84 24.34
CA GLN A 33 14.09 -10.66 23.68
C GLN A 33 13.08 -9.54 23.68
N ARG A 34 13.53 -8.33 24.03
CA ARG A 34 12.70 -7.14 23.96
C ARG A 34 12.72 -6.59 22.54
N VAL A 35 11.61 -6.77 21.83
CA VAL A 35 11.43 -6.26 20.46
C VAL A 35 10.49 -5.06 20.45
N ALA A 36 10.74 -4.10 19.55
CA ALA A 36 9.81 -3.01 19.32
C ALA A 36 8.55 -3.53 18.62
N THR A 37 7.37 -3.05 19.02
CA THR A 37 6.12 -3.38 18.34
C THR A 37 6.12 -2.85 16.91
N LYS A 38 5.59 -3.65 15.97
CA LYS A 38 5.43 -3.23 14.58
C LYS A 38 4.17 -2.36 14.44
N PHE A 39 4.27 -1.27 13.70
CA PHE A 39 3.09 -0.49 13.31
C PHE A 39 2.30 -1.28 12.26
N VAL A 40 1.00 -1.47 12.51
CA VAL A 40 0.07 -2.15 11.60
C VAL A 40 -1.06 -1.20 11.22
N PRO A 41 -1.61 -1.29 10.00
CA PRO A 41 -2.68 -0.38 9.55
C PRO A 41 -3.91 -0.38 10.45
N LYS A 42 -4.27 -1.56 10.99
CA LYS A 42 -5.43 -1.74 11.87
C LYS A 42 -5.27 -3.01 12.71
N LEU A 43 -5.81 -3.00 13.93
CA LEU A 43 -6.05 -4.23 14.69
C LEU A 43 -7.36 -4.85 14.22
N LEU A 44 -7.28 -6.07 13.71
CA LEU A 44 -8.41 -6.76 13.10
C LEU A 44 -9.18 -7.58 14.14
N SER A 45 -10.51 -7.61 14.02
CA SER A 45 -11.35 -8.54 14.79
C SER A 45 -11.13 -9.99 14.33
N PRO A 46 -11.47 -11.00 15.14
CA PRO A 46 -11.39 -12.40 14.73
C PRO A 46 -12.12 -12.68 13.41
N GLU A 47 -13.29 -12.08 13.21
CA GLU A 47 -14.09 -12.24 11.99
C GLU A 47 -13.39 -11.61 10.78
N GLN A 48 -12.75 -10.45 10.94
CA GLN A 48 -11.96 -9.81 9.89
C GLN A 48 -10.73 -10.65 9.52
N GLN A 49 -10.08 -11.29 10.50
CA GLN A 49 -8.96 -12.19 10.25
C GLN A 49 -9.40 -13.45 9.50
N GLN A 50 -10.55 -14.02 9.89
CA GLN A 50 -11.12 -15.19 9.22
C GLN A 50 -11.51 -14.87 7.77
N LEU A 51 -12.20 -13.75 7.53
CA LEU A 51 -12.55 -13.33 6.17
C LEU A 51 -11.30 -13.06 5.31
N ARG A 52 -10.24 -12.51 5.90
CA ARG A 52 -8.95 -12.34 5.20
C ARG A 52 -8.33 -13.67 4.81
N LEU A 53 -8.36 -14.67 5.69
CA LEU A 53 -7.87 -16.00 5.41
C LEU A 53 -8.64 -16.65 4.26
N GLU A 54 -9.97 -16.57 4.29
CA GLU A 54 -10.84 -17.10 3.24
C GLU A 54 -10.55 -16.45 1.87
N VAL A 55 -10.49 -15.12 1.81
CA VAL A 55 -10.18 -14.42 0.55
C VAL A 55 -8.78 -14.76 0.04
N ALA A 56 -7.79 -14.88 0.93
CA ALA A 56 -6.44 -15.28 0.54
C ALA A 56 -6.39 -16.73 0.02
N GLN A 57 -7.14 -17.65 0.63
CA GLN A 57 -7.28 -19.03 0.17
C GLN A 57 -7.96 -19.08 -1.20
N ASP A 58 -9.07 -18.37 -1.40
CA ASP A 58 -9.77 -18.27 -2.68
C ASP A 58 -8.82 -17.77 -3.79
N MET A 59 -8.07 -16.69 -3.52
CA MET A 59 -7.09 -16.15 -4.48
C MET A 59 -5.98 -17.15 -4.80
N LEU A 60 -5.46 -17.84 -3.79
CA LEU A 60 -4.40 -18.84 -3.95
C LEU A 60 -4.88 -20.04 -4.76
N GLU A 61 -6.10 -20.52 -4.51
CA GLU A 61 -6.71 -21.59 -5.29
C GLU A 61 -6.92 -21.20 -6.77
N CYS A 62 -7.38 -19.97 -7.03
CA CYS A 62 -7.49 -19.43 -8.39
C CYS A 62 -6.13 -19.41 -9.09
N ALA A 63 -5.09 -18.89 -8.42
CA ALA A 63 -3.74 -18.82 -8.97
C ALA A 63 -3.12 -20.22 -9.22
N ASN A 64 -3.41 -21.19 -8.35
CA ASN A 64 -2.93 -22.56 -8.52
C ASN A 64 -3.68 -23.31 -9.63
N ARG A 65 -4.96 -23.02 -9.84
CA ARG A 65 -5.79 -23.67 -10.86
C ARG A 65 -5.50 -23.15 -12.26
N ASP A 66 -5.29 -21.84 -12.38
CA ASP A 66 -5.01 -21.17 -13.64
C ASP A 66 -3.71 -20.34 -13.53
N PRO A 67 -2.61 -20.81 -14.14
CA PRO A 67 -1.35 -20.07 -14.19
C PRO A 67 -1.45 -18.68 -14.84
N GLU A 68 -2.49 -18.44 -15.65
CA GLU A 68 -2.72 -17.15 -16.29
C GLU A 68 -3.63 -16.22 -15.46
N PHE A 69 -4.23 -16.69 -14.36
CA PHE A 69 -5.17 -15.92 -13.54
C PHE A 69 -4.65 -14.53 -13.20
N LEU A 70 -3.44 -14.45 -12.60
CA LEU A 70 -2.83 -13.18 -12.19
C LEU A 70 -2.52 -12.24 -13.37
N LYS A 71 -2.33 -12.78 -14.58
CA LYS A 71 -2.08 -11.98 -15.78
C LYS A 71 -3.37 -11.37 -16.36
N THR A 72 -4.53 -11.84 -15.92
CA THR A 72 -5.84 -11.25 -16.26
C THR A 72 -6.31 -10.18 -15.26
N VAL A 73 -5.65 -10.07 -14.11
CA VAL A 73 -6.01 -9.12 -13.05
C VAL A 73 -5.43 -7.74 -13.36
N ILE A 74 -6.31 -6.74 -13.38
CA ILE A 74 -5.96 -5.33 -13.41
C ILE A 74 -6.25 -4.77 -12.03
N THR A 75 -5.21 -4.34 -11.33
CA THR A 75 -5.33 -3.77 -10.00
C THR A 75 -5.08 -2.28 -10.00
N GLY A 76 -5.76 -1.55 -9.12
CA GLY A 76 -5.52 -0.13 -8.97
C GLY A 76 -6.06 0.43 -7.67
N ASP A 77 -5.54 1.60 -7.32
CA ASP A 77 -5.83 2.30 -6.07
C ASP A 77 -5.46 3.78 -6.21
N GLU A 78 -5.86 4.57 -5.21
CA GLU A 78 -5.64 6.00 -5.11
C GLU A 78 -4.59 6.35 -4.07
N SER A 79 -3.76 7.35 -4.37
CA SER A 79 -2.75 7.80 -3.41
C SER A 79 -2.46 9.28 -3.47
N TRP A 80 -2.28 9.87 -2.28
CA TRP A 80 -1.84 11.24 -2.14
C TRP A 80 -0.36 11.38 -2.50
N VAL A 81 -0.04 12.30 -3.41
CA VAL A 81 1.32 12.79 -3.65
C VAL A 81 1.40 14.25 -3.21
N TYR A 82 2.45 14.59 -2.49
CA TYR A 82 2.60 15.87 -1.83
C TYR A 82 3.66 16.72 -2.51
N ARG A 83 3.47 18.04 -2.47
CA ARG A 83 4.47 19.03 -2.88
C ARG A 83 5.82 18.84 -2.17
N TYR A 84 5.75 18.42 -0.90
CA TYR A 84 6.89 18.02 -0.12
C TYR A 84 6.49 16.84 0.76
N ASP A 85 7.12 15.69 0.55
CA ASP A 85 7.04 14.54 1.43
C ASP A 85 8.35 14.34 2.21
N LEU A 86 8.22 13.86 3.45
CA LEU A 86 9.35 13.74 4.36
C LEU A 86 10.29 12.61 3.93
N LYS A 87 11.60 12.90 3.95
CA LYS A 87 12.64 11.86 3.86
C LYS A 87 12.40 10.79 4.92
N THR A 88 12.49 9.52 4.51
CA THR A 88 12.47 8.38 5.43
C THR A 88 13.64 8.45 6.42
N LYS A 89 13.56 7.70 7.52
CA LYS A 89 14.67 7.59 8.48
C LYS A 89 15.96 7.08 7.82
N VAL A 90 15.81 6.16 6.87
CA VAL A 90 16.94 5.60 6.10
C VAL A 90 17.55 6.68 5.20
N GLN A 91 16.74 7.40 4.42
CA GLN A 91 17.21 8.50 3.55
C GLN A 91 17.83 9.67 4.33
N ALA A 92 17.49 9.84 5.60
CA ALA A 92 18.05 10.88 6.46
C ALA A 92 19.19 10.37 7.36
N SER A 93 19.59 9.10 7.24
CA SER A 93 20.67 8.52 8.05
C SER A 93 22.03 9.11 7.65
N GLN A 94 22.92 9.22 8.64
CA GLN A 94 24.24 9.83 8.47
C GLN A 94 25.28 8.98 9.21
N TRP A 95 26.43 8.76 8.59
CA TRP A 95 27.59 8.20 9.26
C TRP A 95 28.13 9.19 10.29
N LYS A 96 28.50 8.70 11.48
CA LYS A 96 29.13 9.51 12.52
C LYS A 96 30.29 8.75 13.16
N HIS A 97 31.27 9.47 13.67
CA HIS A 97 32.31 8.89 14.52
C HIS A 97 31.71 8.49 15.90
N PRO A 98 32.25 7.47 16.61
CA PRO A 98 31.77 7.07 17.93
C PRO A 98 31.72 8.24 18.93
N THR A 99 32.73 9.10 18.91
CA THR A 99 32.87 10.27 19.79
C THR A 99 32.05 11.48 19.35
N SER A 100 31.51 11.49 18.13
CA SER A 100 30.71 12.62 17.64
C SER A 100 29.33 12.65 18.31
N PRO A 101 28.79 13.87 18.59
CA PRO A 101 27.44 14.01 19.10
C PRO A 101 26.43 13.41 18.11
N ARG A 102 25.27 12.97 18.64
CA ARG A 102 24.20 12.43 17.80
C ARG A 102 23.68 13.52 16.85
N PRO A 103 23.64 13.27 15.52
CA PRO A 103 23.05 14.20 14.57
C PRO A 103 21.61 14.52 14.95
N LYS A 104 21.27 15.81 14.92
CA LYS A 104 19.91 16.30 15.19
C LYS A 104 19.29 16.70 13.86
N ARG A 105 18.04 16.29 13.65
CA ARG A 105 17.21 16.76 12.54
C ARG A 105 16.05 17.56 13.12
N ALA A 106 15.82 18.75 12.58
CA ALA A 106 14.64 19.54 12.92
C ALA A 106 13.39 18.78 12.48
N ARG A 107 12.30 18.92 13.24
CA ARG A 107 11.01 18.36 12.84
C ARG A 107 10.51 19.13 11.63
N GLU A 108 10.38 18.43 10.51
CA GLU A 108 9.78 18.96 9.30
C GLU A 108 8.34 18.47 9.20
N ILE A 109 7.51 19.25 8.50
CA ILE A 109 6.10 18.96 8.27
C ILE A 109 5.90 18.72 6.78
N GLN A 110 5.09 17.73 6.46
CA GLN A 110 4.64 17.46 5.11
C GLN A 110 3.84 18.66 4.56
N SER A 111 3.88 18.89 3.24
CA SER A 111 3.10 19.98 2.66
C SER A 111 1.59 19.72 2.73
N ASN A 112 0.79 20.78 2.86
CA ASN A 112 -0.67 20.70 2.67
C ASN A 112 -1.08 20.67 1.19
N VAL A 113 -0.17 21.06 0.29
CA VAL A 113 -0.39 20.99 -1.16
C VAL A 113 -0.15 19.56 -1.61
N LYS A 114 -1.18 18.93 -2.17
CA LYS A 114 -1.18 17.52 -2.57
C LYS A 114 -2.14 17.27 -3.74
N VAL A 115 -1.86 16.22 -4.49
CA VAL A 115 -2.70 15.69 -5.58
C VAL A 115 -3.06 14.24 -5.27
N ILE A 116 -4.24 13.81 -5.70
CA ILE A 116 -4.59 12.39 -5.70
C ILE A 116 -4.21 11.84 -7.08
N LEU A 117 -3.44 10.77 -7.08
CA LEU A 117 -3.16 9.96 -8.25
C LEU A 117 -3.98 8.67 -8.13
N THR A 118 -4.76 8.35 -9.16
CA THR A 118 -5.34 7.01 -9.34
C THR A 118 -4.51 6.26 -10.38
N VAL A 119 -4.08 5.04 -10.08
CA VAL A 119 -3.31 4.19 -11.02
C VAL A 119 -3.94 2.82 -11.11
N PHE A 120 -4.06 2.30 -12.34
CA PHE A 120 -4.36 0.91 -12.64
C PHE A 120 -3.21 0.30 -13.45
N PHE A 121 -2.80 -0.90 -13.08
CA PHE A 121 -1.77 -1.66 -13.78
C PHE A 121 -2.07 -3.17 -13.73
N ASP A 122 -1.42 -3.90 -14.61
CA ASP A 122 -1.45 -5.36 -14.67
C ASP A 122 -0.02 -5.92 -14.76
N TYR A 123 0.09 -7.24 -14.96
CA TYR A 123 1.36 -7.94 -15.18
C TYR A 123 2.24 -7.31 -16.28
N ARG A 124 1.65 -6.60 -17.26
CA ARG A 124 2.35 -6.03 -18.41
C ARG A 124 2.79 -4.58 -18.16
N GLY A 125 2.26 -3.92 -17.14
CA GLY A 125 2.59 -2.54 -16.77
C GLY A 125 1.37 -1.65 -16.57
N GLY A 126 1.61 -0.34 -16.53
CA GLY A 126 0.54 0.66 -16.38
C GLY A 126 -0.55 0.55 -17.46
N VAL A 127 -1.80 0.46 -17.03
CA VAL A 127 -2.99 0.42 -17.91
C VAL A 127 -3.61 1.81 -17.98
N HIS A 128 -3.91 2.41 -16.84
CA HIS A 128 -4.52 3.74 -16.77
C HIS A 128 -3.96 4.51 -15.57
N HIS A 129 -3.85 5.82 -15.70
CA HIS A 129 -3.62 6.69 -14.56
C HIS A 129 -4.25 8.04 -14.82
N GLU A 130 -4.70 8.69 -13.76
CA GLU A 130 -5.23 10.04 -13.82
C GLU A 130 -5.08 10.75 -12.48
N TYR A 131 -5.15 12.08 -12.54
CA TYR A 131 -5.00 12.94 -11.37
C TYR A 131 -6.31 13.64 -11.09
N THR A 132 -6.76 13.58 -9.83
CA THR A 132 -8.00 14.25 -9.45
C THR A 132 -7.86 15.77 -9.71
N PRO A 133 -8.86 16.37 -10.39
CA PRO A 133 -8.92 17.81 -10.59
C PRO A 133 -8.87 18.59 -9.28
N LEU A 134 -8.36 19.82 -9.35
CA LEU A 134 -8.23 20.67 -8.17
C LEU A 134 -9.62 20.96 -7.56
N GLY A 135 -9.77 20.70 -6.27
CA GLY A 135 -11.03 20.94 -5.54
C GLY A 135 -12.10 19.86 -5.72
N GLN A 136 -11.83 18.81 -6.51
CA GLN A 136 -12.75 17.68 -6.65
C GLN A 136 -12.52 16.64 -5.55
N THR A 137 -13.61 16.11 -5.02
CA THR A 137 -13.61 15.00 -4.07
C THR A 137 -13.73 13.69 -4.82
N VAL A 138 -12.94 12.67 -4.45
CA VAL A 138 -13.10 11.30 -4.94
C VAL A 138 -14.38 10.71 -4.35
N ASN A 139 -15.47 10.81 -5.10
CA ASN A 139 -16.76 10.20 -4.79
C ASN A 139 -17.05 9.05 -5.77
N LYS A 140 -18.22 8.43 -5.63
CA LYS A 140 -18.62 7.30 -6.49
C LYS A 140 -18.83 7.70 -7.94
N GLU A 141 -19.27 8.92 -8.22
CA GLU A 141 -19.46 9.45 -9.57
C GLU A 141 -18.11 9.65 -10.27
N TYR A 142 -17.15 10.28 -9.58
CA TYR A 142 -15.78 10.42 -10.06
C TYR A 142 -15.13 9.06 -10.29
N HIS A 143 -15.28 8.11 -9.35
CA HIS A 143 -14.73 6.77 -9.53
C HIS A 143 -15.37 6.04 -10.73
N GLN A 144 -16.67 6.25 -10.99
CA GLN A 144 -17.31 5.69 -12.19
C GLN A 144 -16.70 6.27 -13.47
N GLU A 145 -16.44 7.57 -13.53
CA GLU A 145 -15.76 8.22 -14.67
C GLU A 145 -14.35 7.64 -14.88
N VAL A 146 -13.59 7.44 -13.79
CA VAL A 146 -12.28 6.78 -13.83
C VAL A 146 -12.41 5.37 -14.42
N LEU A 147 -13.43 4.60 -14.01
CA LEU A 147 -13.66 3.25 -14.53
C LEU A 147 -14.07 3.26 -16.01
N HIS A 148 -14.79 4.29 -16.48
CA HIS A 148 -15.03 4.48 -17.92
C HIS A 148 -13.72 4.68 -18.69
N HIS A 149 -12.83 5.55 -18.19
CA HIS A 149 -11.52 5.76 -18.82
C HIS A 149 -10.64 4.49 -18.77
N LEU A 150 -10.67 3.76 -17.65
CA LEU A 150 -10.01 2.47 -17.52
C LEU A 150 -10.54 1.47 -18.55
N TYR A 151 -11.85 1.35 -18.69
CA TYR A 151 -12.49 0.47 -19.66
C TYR A 151 -12.01 0.73 -21.10
N ASP A 152 -11.97 2.01 -21.49
CA ASP A 152 -11.43 2.43 -22.78
C ASP A 152 -9.91 2.21 -22.91
N ALA A 153 -9.16 2.33 -21.81
CA ALA A 153 -7.73 2.07 -21.77
C ALA A 153 -7.44 0.57 -21.93
N VAL A 154 -8.22 -0.32 -21.30
CA VAL A 154 -8.11 -1.77 -21.46
C VAL A 154 -8.33 -2.15 -22.92
N ARG A 155 -9.41 -1.67 -23.55
CA ARG A 155 -9.68 -1.92 -24.97
C ARG A 155 -8.48 -1.55 -25.87
N ARG A 156 -7.83 -0.43 -25.61
CA ARG A 156 -6.73 0.08 -26.45
C ARG A 156 -5.39 -0.56 -26.16
N LYS A 157 -5.08 -0.80 -24.88
CA LYS A 157 -3.74 -1.21 -24.42
C LYS A 157 -3.63 -2.69 -24.14
N ARG A 158 -4.74 -3.41 -24.03
CA ARG A 158 -4.84 -4.85 -23.74
C ARG A 158 -5.86 -5.55 -24.65
N PRO A 159 -5.70 -5.47 -25.98
CA PRO A 159 -6.65 -6.05 -26.93
C PRO A 159 -6.88 -7.54 -26.68
N GLU A 160 -5.85 -8.29 -26.29
CA GLU A 160 -5.96 -9.71 -25.96
C GLU A 160 -6.91 -10.01 -24.79
N LEU A 161 -6.88 -9.20 -23.74
CA LEU A 161 -7.79 -9.35 -22.59
C LEU A 161 -9.20 -8.85 -22.91
N TRP A 162 -9.28 -7.83 -23.77
CA TRP A 162 -10.52 -7.25 -24.22
C TRP A 162 -11.31 -8.22 -25.12
N ASP A 163 -10.65 -8.80 -26.11
CA ASP A 163 -11.25 -9.74 -27.06
C ASP A 163 -11.69 -11.04 -26.36
N ALA A 164 -10.88 -11.51 -25.41
CA ALA A 164 -11.21 -12.68 -24.58
C ALA A 164 -12.27 -12.40 -23.51
N ARG A 165 -12.57 -11.12 -23.21
CA ARG A 165 -13.49 -10.67 -22.15
C ARG A 165 -13.22 -11.29 -20.78
N ASN A 166 -11.95 -11.50 -20.45
CA ASN A 166 -11.55 -12.26 -19.25
C ASN A 166 -10.75 -11.44 -18.24
N TRP A 167 -10.57 -10.14 -18.44
CA TRP A 167 -9.92 -9.30 -17.44
C TRP A 167 -10.80 -9.09 -16.22
N GLN A 168 -10.15 -8.93 -15.06
CA GLN A 168 -10.80 -8.80 -13.77
C GLN A 168 -10.29 -7.55 -13.06
N LEU A 169 -11.18 -6.84 -12.38
CA LEU A 169 -10.83 -5.64 -11.61
C LEU A 169 -10.51 -6.00 -10.17
N HIS A 170 -9.39 -5.49 -9.66
CA HIS A 170 -9.02 -5.59 -8.26
C HIS A 170 -8.74 -4.20 -7.66
N HIS A 171 -9.68 -3.71 -6.86
CA HIS A 171 -9.59 -2.45 -6.12
C HIS A 171 -10.03 -2.65 -4.66
N ASP A 172 -9.77 -1.66 -3.81
CA ASP A 172 -10.16 -1.72 -2.40
C ASP A 172 -11.68 -1.65 -2.20
N ASN A 173 -12.12 -1.87 -0.96
CA ASN A 173 -13.53 -1.81 -0.58
C ASN A 173 -13.93 -0.42 -0.04
N ALA A 174 -13.33 0.66 -0.52
CA ALA A 174 -13.75 2.00 -0.13
C ALA A 174 -15.25 2.19 -0.41
N PRO A 175 -15.99 2.96 0.41
CA PRO A 175 -17.44 3.13 0.24
C PRO A 175 -17.87 3.59 -1.16
N ALA A 176 -17.03 4.36 -1.86
CA ALA A 176 -17.27 4.77 -3.24
C ALA A 176 -17.23 3.57 -4.20
N HIS A 177 -16.25 2.67 -4.02
CA HIS A 177 -15.98 1.50 -4.86
C HIS A 177 -17.02 0.39 -4.64
N SER A 178 -17.49 0.22 -3.40
CA SER A 178 -18.54 -0.74 -3.05
C SER A 178 -19.97 -0.20 -3.28
N SER A 179 -20.13 0.98 -3.87
CA SER A 179 -21.45 1.57 -4.09
C SER A 179 -22.25 0.82 -5.17
N HIS A 180 -23.58 0.86 -5.08
CA HIS A 180 -24.47 0.28 -6.11
C HIS A 180 -24.21 0.85 -7.51
N LEU A 181 -23.75 2.11 -7.60
CA LEU A 181 -23.40 2.74 -8.87
C LEU A 181 -22.25 1.99 -9.57
N ILE A 182 -21.20 1.69 -8.80
CA ILE A 182 -20.02 0.97 -9.31
C ILE A 182 -20.36 -0.48 -9.59
N GLN A 183 -21.08 -1.16 -8.70
CA GLN A 183 -21.51 -2.54 -8.94
C GLN A 183 -22.41 -2.66 -10.19
N GLY A 184 -23.30 -1.69 -10.41
CA GLY A 184 -24.11 -1.60 -11.62
C GLY A 184 -23.26 -1.36 -12.87
N PHE A 185 -22.21 -0.53 -12.79
CA PHE A 185 -21.26 -0.33 -13.88
C PHE A 185 -20.52 -1.62 -14.24
N LEU A 186 -19.98 -2.33 -13.24
CA LEU A 186 -19.23 -3.58 -13.45
C LEU A 186 -20.13 -4.65 -14.07
N ALA A 187 -21.34 -4.84 -13.54
CA ALA A 187 -22.32 -5.78 -14.08
C ALA A 187 -22.73 -5.44 -15.52
N LYS A 188 -23.00 -4.16 -15.82
CA LYS A 188 -23.37 -3.70 -17.18
C LYS A 188 -22.30 -4.02 -18.22
N HIS A 189 -21.02 -3.93 -17.83
CA HIS A 189 -19.90 -4.16 -18.74
C HIS A 189 -19.32 -5.58 -18.65
N GLY A 190 -19.90 -6.46 -17.82
CA GLY A 190 -19.44 -7.83 -17.62
C GLY A 190 -18.05 -7.94 -16.99
N ILE A 191 -17.68 -6.98 -16.15
CA ILE A 191 -16.37 -6.92 -15.49
C ILE A 191 -16.46 -7.70 -14.18
N LEU A 192 -15.66 -8.76 -14.05
CA LEU A 192 -15.54 -9.50 -12.81
C LEU A 192 -14.68 -8.73 -11.81
N GLN A 193 -15.10 -8.71 -10.55
CA GLN A 193 -14.34 -8.11 -9.46
C GLN A 193 -13.65 -9.21 -8.64
N VAL A 194 -12.33 -9.11 -8.49
CA VAL A 194 -11.57 -9.96 -7.57
C VAL A 194 -11.94 -9.55 -6.14
N ARG A 195 -12.29 -10.53 -5.30
CA ARG A 195 -12.65 -10.28 -3.90
C ARG A 195 -11.47 -9.65 -3.18
N GLN A 196 -11.72 -8.57 -2.43
CA GLN A 196 -10.72 -7.94 -1.57
C GLN A 196 -11.17 -8.02 -0.11
N ALA A 197 -10.25 -8.32 0.80
CA ALA A 197 -10.56 -8.40 2.21
C ALA A 197 -10.49 -7.01 2.90
N PRO A 198 -11.39 -6.68 3.83
CA PRO A 198 -11.39 -5.37 4.50
C PRO A 198 -10.05 -5.07 5.19
N SER A 199 -9.59 -3.81 5.10
CA SER A 199 -8.36 -3.35 5.77
C SER A 199 -7.11 -4.17 5.41
N SER A 200 -6.97 -4.55 4.14
CA SER A 200 -5.88 -5.42 3.64
C SER A 200 -5.01 -4.75 2.57
N PRO A 201 -4.33 -3.64 2.89
CA PRO A 201 -3.43 -2.98 1.93
C PRO A 201 -2.24 -3.88 1.53
N ASP A 202 -1.93 -4.89 2.34
CA ASP A 202 -0.92 -5.91 2.06
C ASP A 202 -1.32 -6.92 0.98
N MET A 203 -2.61 -6.97 0.62
CA MET A 203 -3.13 -7.76 -0.51
C MET A 203 -3.49 -6.87 -1.71
N ALA A 204 -3.42 -5.54 -1.58
CA ALA A 204 -3.75 -4.56 -2.61
C ALA A 204 -2.52 -4.13 -3.43
N CYS A 205 -2.69 -3.26 -4.42
CA CYS A 205 -1.56 -2.72 -5.17
C CYS A 205 -0.65 -1.77 -4.33
N ASP A 206 -1.17 -1.34 -3.17
CA ASP A 206 -0.57 -0.42 -2.22
C ASP A 206 0.84 -0.82 -1.74
N PHE A 207 1.06 -2.11 -1.46
CA PHE A 207 2.31 -2.55 -0.83
C PHE A 207 3.53 -2.39 -1.73
N TRP A 208 3.34 -2.37 -3.06
CA TRP A 208 4.42 -2.37 -4.04
C TRP A 208 4.51 -1.06 -4.80
N LEU A 209 3.43 -0.61 -5.43
CA LEU A 209 3.48 0.48 -6.41
C LEU A 209 3.87 1.81 -5.73
N PHE A 210 3.14 2.22 -4.70
CA PHE A 210 3.32 3.55 -4.11
C PHE A 210 4.64 3.72 -3.37
N PRO A 211 5.17 2.73 -2.62
CA PRO A 211 6.53 2.83 -2.09
C PRO A 211 7.56 3.04 -3.20
N ARG A 212 7.43 2.32 -4.32
CA ARG A 212 8.35 2.41 -5.45
C ARG A 212 8.27 3.76 -6.16
N LEU A 213 7.05 4.28 -6.33
CA LEU A 213 6.76 5.58 -6.95
C LEU A 213 7.21 6.76 -6.08
N LYS A 214 6.94 6.71 -4.77
CA LYS A 214 7.11 7.85 -3.87
C LYS A 214 8.49 7.93 -3.23
N THR A 215 9.21 6.82 -3.09
CA THR A 215 10.53 6.82 -2.44
C THR A 215 11.52 7.76 -3.13
N PRO A 216 11.63 7.78 -4.48
CA PRO A 216 12.50 8.73 -5.18
C PRO A 216 12.10 10.21 -4.98
N LEU A 217 10.80 10.47 -4.75
CA LEU A 217 10.26 11.82 -4.60
C LEU A 217 10.41 12.38 -3.17
N LYS A 218 10.69 11.52 -2.18
CA LYS A 218 10.79 11.93 -0.77
C LYS A 218 11.99 12.86 -0.55
N GLY A 219 11.73 13.99 0.10
CA GLY A 219 12.73 15.03 0.34
C GLY A 219 12.89 16.04 -0.79
N CYS A 220 12.26 15.84 -1.95
CA CYS A 220 12.19 16.81 -3.02
C CYS A 220 11.03 17.79 -2.76
N ARG A 221 11.22 19.05 -3.14
CA ARG A 221 10.18 20.09 -3.10
C ARG A 221 9.81 20.45 -4.52
N PHE A 222 8.54 20.39 -4.82
CA PHE A 222 7.97 20.82 -6.09
C PHE A 222 7.40 22.24 -5.95
N ASP A 223 7.39 23.04 -7.01
CA ASP A 223 6.94 24.43 -6.93
C ASP A 223 5.44 24.58 -7.17
N SER A 224 4.90 23.75 -8.07
CA SER A 224 3.51 23.78 -8.50
C SER A 224 2.83 22.40 -8.42
N ARG A 225 1.51 22.37 -8.67
CA ARG A 225 0.74 21.13 -8.81
C ARG A 225 1.21 20.36 -10.06
N GLU A 226 1.50 21.10 -11.11
CA GLU A 226 1.96 20.60 -12.41
C GLU A 226 3.32 19.91 -12.26
N ASP A 227 4.23 20.46 -11.46
CA ASP A 227 5.51 19.83 -11.16
C ASP A 227 5.35 18.50 -10.43
N ILE A 228 4.41 18.43 -9.47
CA ILE A 228 4.12 17.17 -8.77
C ILE A 228 3.65 16.12 -9.80
N ILE A 229 2.69 16.50 -10.64
CA ILE A 229 2.13 15.62 -11.68
C ILE A 229 3.21 15.15 -12.64
N GLN A 230 4.04 16.06 -13.12
CA GLN A 230 5.11 15.74 -14.08
C GLN A 230 6.10 14.74 -13.46
N ASN A 231 6.63 15.05 -12.29
CA ASN A 231 7.64 14.20 -11.63
C ASN A 231 7.07 12.82 -11.26
N VAL A 232 5.83 12.76 -10.79
CA VAL A 232 5.17 11.48 -10.47
C VAL A 232 4.94 10.65 -11.73
N THR A 233 4.50 11.28 -12.82
CA THR A 233 4.28 10.61 -14.10
C THR A 233 5.59 10.06 -14.65
N GLU A 234 6.68 10.83 -14.56
CA GLU A 234 8.02 10.37 -14.94
C GLU A 234 8.45 9.15 -14.12
N GLN A 235 8.27 9.17 -12.79
CA GLN A 235 8.59 8.02 -11.95
C GLN A 235 7.72 6.80 -12.29
N LEU A 236 6.44 7.00 -12.60
CA LEU A 236 5.52 5.92 -12.99
C LEU A 236 5.95 5.28 -14.32
N HIS A 237 6.32 6.09 -15.31
CA HIS A 237 6.78 5.62 -16.62
C HIS A 237 8.18 5.01 -16.59
N ALA A 238 9.01 5.40 -15.62
CA ALA A 238 10.34 4.84 -15.41
C ALA A 238 10.30 3.43 -14.79
N ILE A 239 9.15 2.95 -14.31
CA ILE A 239 9.04 1.58 -13.77
C ILE A 239 9.15 0.59 -14.94
N PRO A 240 10.17 -0.28 -14.95
CA PRO A 240 10.37 -1.22 -16.04
C PRO A 240 9.31 -2.33 -15.99
N LYS A 241 9.01 -2.90 -17.15
CA LYS A 241 8.00 -3.97 -17.29
C LYS A 241 8.29 -5.14 -16.36
N GLU A 242 9.56 -5.54 -16.24
CA GLU A 242 10.02 -6.64 -15.40
C GLU A 242 9.67 -6.40 -13.94
N ALA A 243 9.65 -5.14 -13.48
CA ALA A 243 9.26 -4.83 -12.12
C ALA A 243 7.77 -5.11 -11.87
N PHE A 244 6.91 -4.82 -12.84
CA PHE A 244 5.49 -5.20 -12.78
C PHE A 244 5.35 -6.71 -12.80
N GLN A 245 6.05 -7.41 -13.70
CA GLN A 245 5.98 -8.88 -13.78
C GLN A 245 6.37 -9.55 -12.46
N ASN A 246 7.45 -9.09 -11.83
CA ASN A 246 7.91 -9.60 -10.54
C ASN A 246 6.93 -9.30 -9.38
N CYS A 247 6.06 -8.29 -9.52
CA CYS A 247 5.02 -8.00 -8.51
C CYS A 247 3.88 -9.04 -8.54
N PHE A 248 3.68 -9.70 -9.67
CA PHE A 248 2.60 -10.67 -9.90
C PHE A 248 3.09 -12.13 -9.89
N GLN A 249 4.34 -12.37 -9.45
CA GLN A 249 4.92 -13.70 -9.22
C GLN A 249 4.98 -13.99 -7.73
#